data_AF-A0A1F6QLB0-F1
#
_entry.id   AF-A0A1F6QLB0-F1
#
_cell.length_a   1.000
_cell.length_b   1.000
_cell.length_c   1.000
_cell.angle_alpha   90.00
_cell.angle_beta   90.00
_cell.angle_gamma   90.00
#
_symmetry.space_group_name_H-M   'P 1'
#
loop_
_entity.id
_entity.type
_entity.pdbx_description
1 polymer ?
#
loop_
_entity_poly.entity_id
_entity_poly.type
_entity_poly.pdbx_seq_one_letter_code
_entity_poly.pdbx_strand_id
1 'polypeptide(L)'
;MMKKIASQDIIKKVSLALANINTHIDPTIERFLKNKLSMLDDRERKIVDILMKNSEIAGAESIPLCQDTGSVVVFATIGNEVQLEDDLQSIINRSVRESYERCFFRKSITRDPLKRENTKDNTPAIIHIESVKGDICRFEIAAKGGGSENISALRMLKPADGEQGIIDFVLTQIADNGKNACPPLIIGIGIGGNFETCAKLSKKALFRDIGSRHREEYYSFLEQRILNEVNMLGIGAGGYGGLLTAMDVFIETAPCHIASLPVAINVGCHSNRHTVVEM
;
A
#
# COMPACT_ATOMS: atom_id res chain seq x y z
N MET A 1 4.98 31.60 -13.81
CA MET A 1 6.24 31.81 -13.03
C MET A 1 6.58 30.44 -12.46
N MET A 2 7.81 29.94 -12.60
CA MET A 2 8.13 28.59 -12.09
C MET A 2 8.08 28.58 -10.55
N LYS A 3 7.33 27.63 -9.97
CA LYS A 3 7.28 27.37 -8.54
C LYS A 3 8.55 26.63 -8.13
N LYS A 4 9.44 27.33 -7.43
CA LYS A 4 10.66 26.74 -6.86
C LYS A 4 10.34 26.13 -5.51
N ILE A 5 10.74 24.88 -5.30
CA ILE A 5 10.53 24.16 -4.05
C ILE A 5 11.89 23.78 -3.49
N ALA A 6 12.17 24.22 -2.25
CA ALA A 6 13.44 23.93 -1.62
C ALA A 6 13.56 22.44 -1.29
N SER A 7 14.73 21.85 -1.53
CA SER A 7 14.97 20.42 -1.23
C SER A 7 14.74 20.13 0.25
N GLN A 8 15.12 21.06 1.13
CA GLN A 8 14.99 20.90 2.57
C GLN A 8 13.52 20.82 3.04
N ASP A 9 12.60 21.50 2.34
CA ASP A 9 11.17 21.46 2.67
C ASP A 9 10.58 20.08 2.36
N ILE A 10 10.95 19.52 1.20
CA ILE A 10 10.54 18.16 0.82
C ILE A 10 11.13 17.15 1.81
N ILE A 11 12.43 17.26 2.10
CA ILE A 11 13.13 16.37 3.05
C ILE A 11 12.43 16.36 4.39
N LYS A 12 12.17 17.54 4.96
CA LYS A 12 11.48 17.69 6.25
C LYS A 12 10.07 17.11 6.23
N LYS A 13 9.22 17.49 5.26
CA LYS A 13 7.82 17.03 5.18
C LYS A 13 7.74 15.51 4.97
N VAL A 14 8.52 14.96 4.04
CA VAL A 14 8.55 13.52 3.73
C VAL A 14 9.11 12.70 4.90
N SER A 15 10.19 13.16 5.55
CA SER A 15 10.78 12.48 6.70
C SER A 15 9.82 12.40 7.89
N LEU A 16 9.07 13.47 8.15
CA LEU A 16 8.02 13.50 9.17
C LEU A 16 6.82 12.61 8.80
N ALA A 17 6.40 12.62 7.54
CA ALA A 17 5.34 11.76 7.04
C ALA A 17 5.69 10.27 7.20
N LEU A 18 6.92 9.87 6.84
CA LEU A 18 7.43 8.51 7.01
C LEU A 18 7.50 8.09 8.48
N ALA A 19 7.87 9.01 9.38
CA ALA A 19 7.85 8.74 10.81
C ALA A 19 6.41 8.49 11.29
N ASN A 20 5.48 9.35 10.88
CA ASN A 20 4.08 9.27 11.28
C ASN A 20 3.42 7.96 10.84
N ILE A 21 3.50 7.59 9.55
CA ILE A 21 2.85 6.36 9.05
C ILE A 21 3.44 5.08 9.63
N ASN A 22 4.67 5.13 10.19
CA ASN A 22 5.28 3.98 10.84
C ASN A 22 4.90 3.86 12.32
N THR A 23 4.42 4.92 12.97
CA THR A 23 4.10 4.94 14.41
C THR A 23 2.61 5.09 14.69
N HIS A 24 1.83 5.61 13.74
CA HIS A 24 0.39 5.83 13.87
C HIS A 24 -0.36 5.06 12.79
N ILE A 25 -1.36 4.29 13.20
CA ILE A 25 -2.23 3.58 12.26
C ILE A 25 -3.12 4.58 11.50
N ASP A 26 -3.51 4.22 10.29
CA ASP A 26 -4.49 5.00 9.55
C ASP A 26 -5.84 5.07 10.31
N PRO A 27 -6.42 6.26 10.53
CA PRO A 27 -7.67 6.41 11.28
C PRO A 27 -8.86 5.70 10.64
N THR A 28 -8.87 5.50 9.33
CA THR A 28 -9.93 4.76 8.62
C THR A 28 -9.85 3.27 8.90
N ILE A 29 -8.63 2.71 9.01
CA ILE A 29 -8.39 1.34 9.46
C ILE A 29 -8.84 1.19 10.92
N GLU A 30 -8.41 2.10 11.80
CA GLU A 30 -8.76 2.06 13.22
C GLU A 30 -10.29 2.07 13.43
N ARG A 31 -10.97 2.98 12.75
CA ARG A 31 -12.43 3.10 12.77
C ARG A 31 -13.11 1.84 12.23
N PHE A 32 -12.60 1.29 11.12
CA PHE A 32 -13.14 0.07 10.55
C PHE A 32 -13.05 -1.11 11.53
N LEU A 33 -11.87 -1.33 12.12
CA LEU A 33 -11.66 -2.42 13.07
C LEU A 33 -12.58 -2.30 14.29
N LYS A 34 -12.69 -1.10 14.89
CA LYS A 34 -13.61 -0.84 16.01
C LYS A 34 -15.06 -1.16 15.65
N ASN A 35 -15.50 -0.77 14.45
CA ASN A 35 -16.88 -1.00 14.00
C ASN A 35 -17.20 -2.48 13.74
N LYS A 36 -16.19 -3.32 13.49
CA LYS A 36 -16.38 -4.75 13.22
C LYS A 36 -16.40 -5.61 14.48
N LEU A 37 -15.87 -5.13 15.61
CA LEU A 37 -15.71 -5.91 16.85
C LEU A 37 -16.97 -6.68 17.30
N SER A 38 -18.16 -6.11 17.16
CA SER A 38 -19.41 -6.74 17.59
C SER A 38 -19.81 -7.97 16.76
N MET A 39 -19.29 -8.08 15.54
CA MET A 39 -19.59 -9.17 14.60
C MET A 39 -18.55 -10.30 14.62
N LEU A 40 -17.45 -10.11 15.35
CA LEU A 40 -16.33 -11.06 15.39
C LEU A 40 -16.51 -12.11 16.48
N ASP A 41 -16.02 -13.32 16.20
CA ASP A 41 -15.87 -14.37 17.21
C ASP A 41 -14.80 -13.98 18.26
N ASP A 42 -14.72 -14.74 19.36
CA ASP A 42 -13.79 -14.44 20.46
C ASP A 42 -12.32 -14.44 20.03
N ARG A 43 -11.97 -15.25 19.03
CA ARG A 43 -10.59 -15.38 18.55
C ARG A 43 -10.21 -14.18 17.69
N GLU A 44 -11.03 -13.83 16.71
CA GLU A 44 -10.81 -12.66 15.87
C GLU A 44 -10.84 -11.37 16.68
N ARG A 45 -11.76 -11.26 17.64
CA ARG A 45 -11.81 -10.12 18.57
C ARG A 45 -10.49 -9.95 19.32
N LYS A 46 -9.93 -11.04 19.88
CA LYS A 46 -8.62 -10.99 20.54
C LYS A 46 -7.50 -10.52 19.62
N ILE A 47 -7.50 -10.97 18.36
CA ILE A 47 -6.51 -10.50 17.38
C ILE A 47 -6.68 -9.01 17.12
N VAL A 48 -7.90 -8.54 16.86
CA VAL A 48 -8.17 -7.12 16.64
C VAL A 48 -7.80 -6.28 17.87
N ASP A 49 -8.11 -6.74 19.08
CA ASP A 49 -7.73 -6.07 20.33
C ASP A 49 -6.21 -5.94 20.47
N ILE A 50 -5.45 -6.97 20.07
CA ILE A 50 -3.97 -6.92 20.03
C ILE A 50 -3.50 -5.87 19.02
N LEU A 51 -4.07 -5.84 17.81
CA LEU A 51 -3.71 -4.86 16.78
C LEU A 51 -3.98 -3.43 17.25
N MET A 52 -5.15 -3.21 17.87
CA MET A 52 -5.55 -1.94 18.45
C MET A 52 -4.61 -1.54 19.58
N LYS A 53 -4.28 -2.47 20.48
CA LYS A 53 -3.37 -2.19 21.58
C LYS A 53 -1.96 -1.87 21.12
N ASN A 54 -1.47 -2.59 20.10
CA ASN A 54 -0.20 -2.31 19.45
C ASN A 54 -0.19 -0.90 18.85
N SER A 55 -1.28 -0.50 18.18
CA SER A 55 -1.40 0.86 17.63
C SER A 55 -1.38 1.94 18.72
N GLU A 56 -2.07 1.73 19.84
CA GLU A 56 -2.05 2.66 20.97
C GLU A 56 -0.63 2.85 21.52
N ILE A 57 0.09 1.74 21.75
CA ILE A 57 1.46 1.75 22.29
C ILE A 57 2.41 2.41 21.28
N ALA A 58 2.30 2.06 19.99
CA ALA A 58 3.13 2.63 18.92
C ALA A 58 3.02 4.16 18.85
N GLY A 59 1.79 4.69 18.90
CA GLY A 59 1.56 6.14 18.90
C GLY A 59 2.06 6.81 20.18
N ALA A 60 1.74 6.23 21.36
CA ALA A 60 2.09 6.81 22.65
C ALA A 60 3.60 6.82 22.93
N GLU A 61 4.30 5.76 22.55
CA GLU A 61 5.74 5.60 22.80
C GLU A 61 6.60 6.00 21.59
N SER A 62 5.97 6.41 20.48
CA SER A 62 6.67 6.73 19.22
C SER A 62 7.56 5.59 18.72
N ILE A 63 7.09 4.35 18.87
CA ILE A 63 7.77 3.15 18.37
C ILE A 63 7.07 2.63 17.09
N PRO A 64 7.74 1.84 16.25
CA PRO A 64 7.13 1.31 15.03
C PRO A 64 5.94 0.39 15.31
N LEU A 65 4.86 0.54 14.53
CA LEU A 65 3.71 -0.37 14.48
C LEU A 65 4.11 -1.83 14.18
N CYS A 66 5.21 -2.01 13.46
CA CYS A 66 5.70 -3.31 13.04
C CYS A 66 7.23 -3.30 12.98
N GLN A 67 7.85 -4.42 13.35
CA GLN A 67 9.30 -4.65 13.24
C GLN A 67 9.79 -4.47 11.80
N ASP A 68 8.94 -4.74 10.81
CA ASP A 68 9.19 -4.42 9.42
C ASP A 68 8.69 -3.01 9.11
N THR A 69 9.57 -2.02 9.22
CA THR A 69 9.32 -0.61 8.84
C THR A 69 9.25 -0.41 7.33
N GLY A 70 9.39 -1.48 6.53
CA GLY A 70 9.06 -1.50 5.12
C GLY A 70 10.03 -0.81 4.18
N SER A 71 9.86 -1.09 2.89
CA SER A 71 10.47 -0.34 1.79
C SER A 71 9.64 0.90 1.48
N VAL A 72 10.30 1.99 1.09
CA VAL A 72 9.59 3.25 0.77
C VAL A 72 9.22 3.26 -0.70
N VAL A 73 7.93 3.42 -0.97
CA VAL A 73 7.38 3.62 -2.32
C VAL A 73 6.76 5.00 -2.39
N VAL A 74 7.07 5.75 -3.45
CA VAL A 74 6.57 7.11 -3.69
C VAL A 74 5.94 7.19 -5.06
N PHE A 75 4.69 7.66 -5.12
CA PHE A 75 4.06 8.17 -6.33
C PHE A 75 4.14 9.71 -6.29
N ALA A 76 5.00 10.28 -7.13
CA ALA A 76 5.24 11.70 -7.23
C ALA A 76 4.47 12.28 -8.42
N THR A 77 3.52 13.18 -8.17
CA THR A 77 2.84 13.97 -9.19
C THR A 77 3.50 15.34 -9.24
N ILE A 78 4.19 15.65 -10.33
CA ILE A 78 5.00 16.86 -10.48
C ILE A 78 4.55 17.64 -11.71
N GLY A 79 4.16 18.88 -11.49
CA GLY A 79 3.74 19.84 -12.49
C GLY A 79 4.92 20.38 -13.30
N ASN A 80 4.69 20.66 -14.58
CA ASN A 80 5.70 21.23 -15.48
C ASN A 80 6.14 22.67 -15.13
N GLU A 81 5.47 23.33 -14.20
CA GLU A 81 5.87 24.63 -13.66
C GLU A 81 6.65 24.52 -12.33
N VAL A 82 6.91 23.29 -11.85
CA VAL A 82 7.69 23.04 -10.63
C VAL A 82 9.17 22.89 -10.96
N GLN A 83 10.00 23.61 -10.21
CA GLN A 83 11.46 23.45 -10.23
C GLN A 83 11.94 22.92 -8.87
N LEU A 84 12.53 21.73 -8.89
CA LEU A 84 13.25 21.17 -7.74
C LEU A 84 14.70 21.67 -7.76
N GLU A 85 15.27 21.93 -6.59
CA GLU A 85 16.67 22.35 -6.45
C GLU A 85 17.68 21.23 -6.74
N ASP A 86 17.26 19.98 -6.62
CA ASP A 86 18.10 18.79 -6.80
C ASP A 86 17.26 17.65 -7.42
N ASP A 87 17.91 16.55 -7.75
CA ASP A 87 17.28 15.33 -8.25
C ASP A 87 16.30 14.73 -7.23
N LEU A 88 15.12 14.32 -7.73
CA LEU A 88 14.04 13.81 -6.88
C LEU A 88 14.46 12.52 -6.13
N GLN A 89 15.20 11.62 -6.78
CA GLN A 89 15.67 10.39 -6.13
C GLN A 89 16.62 10.71 -4.98
N SER A 90 17.53 11.66 -5.16
CA SER A 90 18.42 12.18 -4.12
C SER A 90 17.66 12.81 -2.96
N ILE A 91 16.67 13.66 -3.25
CA ILE A 91 15.82 14.32 -2.24
C ILE A 91 15.07 13.27 -1.41
N ILE A 92 14.32 12.37 -2.06
CA ILE A 92 13.53 11.35 -1.35
C ILE A 92 14.42 10.38 -0.58
N ASN A 93 15.55 9.91 -1.13
CA ASN A 93 16.48 9.03 -0.41
C ASN A 93 17.05 9.71 0.84
N ARG A 94 17.30 11.02 0.82
CA ARG A 94 17.68 11.78 2.02
C ARG A 94 16.56 11.80 3.05
N SER A 95 15.32 12.05 2.63
CA SER A 95 14.15 11.98 3.52
C SER A 95 13.99 10.63 4.19
N VAL A 96 14.19 9.53 3.44
CA VAL A 96 14.15 8.16 3.97
C VAL A 96 15.26 7.96 4.99
N ARG A 97 16.52 8.29 4.64
CA ARG A 97 17.66 8.14 5.56
C ARG A 97 17.44 8.89 6.87
N GLU A 98 17.04 10.17 6.79
CA GLU A 98 16.78 11.00 7.97
C GLU A 98 15.67 10.41 8.86
N SER A 99 14.56 9.96 8.26
CA SER A 99 13.45 9.38 9.02
C SER A 99 13.88 8.08 9.71
N TYR A 100 14.53 7.18 8.98
CA TYR A 100 14.90 5.87 9.49
C TYR A 100 16.04 5.93 10.51
N GLU A 101 16.95 6.89 10.40
CA GLU A 101 17.98 7.13 11.42
C GLU A 101 17.41 7.77 12.68
N ARG A 102 16.63 8.86 12.53
CA ARG A 102 16.05 9.59 13.66
C ARG A 102 15.10 8.74 14.49
N CYS A 103 14.31 7.89 13.85
CA CYS A 103 13.29 7.08 14.51
C CYS A 103 13.75 5.63 14.80
N PHE A 104 15.04 5.33 14.59
CA PHE A 104 15.61 3.99 14.80
C PHE A 104 14.86 2.86 14.09
N PHE A 105 14.33 3.15 12.91
CA PHE A 105 13.58 2.18 12.11
C PHE A 105 14.50 1.11 11.52
N ARG A 106 13.92 -0.07 11.27
CA ARG A 106 14.67 -1.17 10.65
C ARG A 106 15.06 -0.84 9.22
N LYS A 107 16.34 -1.01 8.90
CA LYS A 107 16.87 -0.85 7.54
C LYS A 107 16.79 -2.20 6.84
N SER A 108 15.83 -2.35 5.93
CA SER A 108 15.41 -3.64 5.36
C SER A 108 15.82 -3.83 3.89
N ILE A 109 16.40 -2.82 3.25
CA ILE A 109 16.83 -2.91 1.85
C ILE A 109 18.19 -3.62 1.73
N THR A 110 18.26 -4.54 0.77
CA THR A 110 19.50 -5.20 0.37
C THR A 110 20.05 -4.56 -0.90
N ARG A 111 21.35 -4.22 -0.88
CA ARG A 111 22.11 -3.65 -1.98
C ARG A 111 22.15 -4.58 -3.19
N ASP A 112 22.34 -5.87 -2.93
CA ASP A 112 22.36 -6.93 -3.93
C ASP A 112 21.34 -8.00 -3.52
N PRO A 113 20.38 -8.36 -4.38
CA PRO A 113 19.32 -9.29 -4.03
C PRO A 113 19.80 -10.73 -3.80
N LEU A 114 20.94 -11.12 -4.37
CA LEU A 114 21.52 -12.47 -4.28
C LEU A 114 22.56 -12.57 -3.16
N LYS A 115 23.44 -11.56 -3.01
CA LYS A 115 24.44 -11.50 -1.93
C LYS A 115 23.86 -11.02 -0.60
N ARG A 116 22.71 -10.33 -0.66
CA ARG A 116 21.91 -9.91 0.50
C ARG A 116 22.60 -8.95 1.47
N GLU A 117 23.59 -8.20 1.00
CA GLU A 117 24.24 -7.15 1.77
C GLU A 117 23.24 -6.02 2.06
N ASN A 118 23.12 -5.58 3.31
CA ASN A 118 22.19 -4.52 3.71
C ASN A 118 22.71 -3.12 3.30
N THR A 119 21.82 -2.22 2.89
CA THR A 119 22.21 -0.84 2.51
C THR A 119 22.54 0.06 3.69
N LYS A 120 22.13 -0.33 4.91
CA LYS A 120 22.35 0.36 6.19
C LYS A 120 21.64 1.71 6.34
N ASP A 121 20.76 2.07 5.42
CA ASP A 121 19.96 3.30 5.47
C ASP A 121 18.54 3.18 4.90
N ASN A 122 18.11 1.95 4.54
CA ASN A 122 16.81 1.65 3.94
C ASN A 122 16.54 2.30 2.57
N THR A 123 17.59 2.78 1.89
CA THR A 123 17.51 3.30 0.52
C THR A 123 18.01 2.24 -0.48
N PRO A 124 17.69 2.35 -1.80
CA PRO A 124 16.87 3.40 -2.44
C PRO A 124 15.36 3.22 -2.21
N ALA A 125 14.64 4.35 -2.19
CA ALA A 125 13.19 4.35 -2.34
C ALA A 125 12.79 4.03 -3.80
N ILE A 126 11.63 3.40 -3.98
CA ILE A 126 11.02 3.17 -5.28
C ILE A 126 10.17 4.38 -5.62
N ILE A 127 10.47 5.08 -6.72
CA ILE A 127 9.80 6.33 -7.10
C ILE A 127 9.15 6.18 -8.47
N HIS A 128 7.84 6.43 -8.53
CA HIS A 128 7.07 6.55 -9.75
C HIS A 128 6.73 8.01 -9.97
N ILE A 129 7.13 8.58 -11.10
CA ILE A 129 6.88 9.99 -11.43
C ILE A 129 5.75 10.09 -12.45
N GLU A 130 4.78 10.95 -12.18
CA GLU A 130 3.73 11.37 -13.08
C GLU A 130 3.87 12.87 -13.36
N SER A 131 4.09 13.24 -14.61
CA SER A 131 4.17 14.64 -15.03
C SER A 131 2.80 15.19 -15.36
N VAL A 132 2.44 16.31 -14.75
CA VAL A 132 1.16 17.01 -14.98
C VAL A 132 1.39 18.46 -15.39
N LYS A 133 0.32 19.16 -15.78
CA LYS A 133 0.38 20.61 -16.03
C LYS A 133 0.25 21.39 -14.73
N GLY A 134 0.87 22.56 -14.65
CA GLY A 134 0.75 23.50 -13.53
C GLY A 134 1.86 23.36 -12.50
N ASP A 135 1.59 23.81 -11.28
CA ASP A 135 2.56 23.95 -10.18
C ASP A 135 2.35 22.93 -9.04
N ILE A 136 1.65 21.83 -9.35
CA ILE A 136 1.37 20.73 -8.41
C ILE A 136 2.67 20.00 -8.09
N CYS A 137 2.96 19.81 -6.80
CA CYS A 137 4.00 18.90 -6.35
C CYS A 137 3.46 18.11 -5.16
N ARG A 138 3.10 16.86 -5.43
CA ARG A 138 2.41 15.98 -4.49
C ARG A 138 3.12 14.62 -4.43
N PHE A 139 3.26 14.10 -3.23
CA PHE A 139 3.85 12.79 -2.97
C PHE A 139 2.86 11.92 -2.22
N GLU A 140 2.49 10.79 -2.83
CA GLU A 140 1.83 9.68 -2.14
C GLU A 140 2.90 8.69 -1.71
N ILE A 141 3.05 8.49 -0.41
CA ILE A 141 4.19 7.79 0.19
C ILE A 141 3.68 6.60 1.00
N ALA A 142 4.27 5.43 0.79
CA ALA A 142 3.96 4.22 1.55
C ALA A 142 5.22 3.57 2.14
N ALA A 143 5.08 3.04 3.35
CA ALA A 143 6.07 2.18 4.00
C ALA A 143 5.64 0.71 3.87
N LYS A 144 5.99 0.08 2.74
CA LYS A 144 5.46 -1.22 2.34
C LYS A 144 6.25 -2.37 2.94
N GLY A 145 5.60 -3.14 3.80
CA GLY A 145 6.20 -4.34 4.42
C GLY A 145 6.43 -5.47 3.41
N GLY A 146 7.52 -6.21 3.59
CA GLY A 146 7.94 -7.28 2.68
C GLY A 146 6.99 -8.47 2.69
N GLY A 147 6.40 -8.82 3.85
CA GLY A 147 5.44 -9.94 3.94
C GLY A 147 4.23 -9.76 3.04
N SER A 148 3.63 -8.57 3.04
CA SER A 148 2.50 -8.26 2.16
C SER A 148 2.92 -7.92 0.73
N GLU A 149 4.17 -7.50 0.49
CA GLU A 149 4.70 -7.35 -0.87
C GLU A 149 4.85 -8.71 -1.56
N ASN A 150 5.38 -9.70 -0.86
CA ASN A 150 5.77 -10.99 -1.44
C ASN A 150 4.59 -11.88 -1.86
N ILE A 151 3.37 -11.53 -1.46
CA ILE A 151 2.15 -12.22 -1.92
C ILE A 151 1.49 -11.52 -3.13
N SER A 152 2.10 -10.46 -3.63
CA SER A 152 1.63 -9.78 -4.84
C SER A 152 1.83 -10.68 -6.05
N ALA A 153 0.89 -10.63 -6.98
CA ALA A 153 0.90 -11.49 -8.15
C ALA A 153 0.41 -10.75 -9.38
N LEU A 154 0.84 -11.21 -10.55
CA LEU A 154 0.40 -10.69 -11.83
C LEU A 154 0.06 -11.85 -12.76
N ARG A 155 -1.02 -11.68 -13.54
CA ARG A 155 -1.37 -12.59 -14.63
C ARG A 155 -1.75 -11.80 -15.88
N MET A 156 -1.34 -12.34 -17.03
CA MET A 156 -1.81 -11.89 -18.33
C MET A 156 -3.00 -12.77 -18.71
N LEU A 157 -4.21 -12.33 -18.34
CA LEU A 157 -5.44 -13.05 -18.67
C LEU A 157 -5.78 -12.87 -20.16
N LYS A 158 -6.58 -13.78 -20.68
CA LYS A 158 -7.22 -13.61 -21.98
C LYS A 158 -8.43 -12.68 -21.81
N PRO A 159 -8.74 -11.83 -22.79
CA PRO A 159 -9.98 -11.03 -22.76
C PRO A 159 -11.24 -11.87 -22.53
N ALA A 160 -11.25 -13.12 -23.02
CA ALA A 160 -12.36 -14.07 -22.85
C ALA A 160 -12.53 -14.56 -21.40
N ASP A 161 -11.50 -14.47 -20.55
CA ASP A 161 -11.62 -14.83 -19.13
C ASP A 161 -12.50 -13.81 -18.38
N GLY A 162 -12.56 -12.58 -18.87
CA GLY A 162 -13.48 -11.53 -18.42
C GLY A 162 -13.39 -11.24 -16.92
N GLU A 163 -14.51 -10.76 -16.36
CA GLU A 163 -14.63 -10.45 -14.93
C GLU A 163 -14.39 -11.68 -14.04
N GLN A 164 -14.92 -12.85 -14.40
CA GLN A 164 -14.80 -14.04 -13.58
C GLN A 164 -13.35 -14.51 -13.45
N GLY A 165 -12.56 -14.44 -14.53
CA GLY A 165 -11.13 -14.76 -14.47
C GLY A 165 -10.34 -13.86 -13.53
N ILE A 166 -10.75 -12.59 -13.36
CA ILE A 166 -10.16 -11.67 -12.39
C ILE A 166 -10.50 -12.11 -10.96
N ILE A 167 -11.77 -12.42 -10.71
CA ILE A 167 -12.25 -12.88 -9.40
C ILE A 167 -11.53 -14.18 -9.00
N ASP A 168 -11.51 -15.16 -9.90
CA ASP A 168 -10.85 -16.45 -9.67
C ASP A 168 -9.36 -16.28 -9.38
N PHE A 169 -8.70 -15.37 -10.11
CA PHE A 169 -7.30 -15.03 -9.86
C PHE A 169 -7.12 -14.46 -8.44
N VAL A 170 -7.94 -13.48 -8.03
CA VAL A 170 -7.87 -12.89 -6.69
C VAL A 170 -8.11 -13.94 -5.62
N LEU A 171 -9.18 -14.71 -5.72
CA LEU A 171 -9.50 -15.75 -4.74
C LEU A 171 -8.41 -16.79 -4.62
N THR A 172 -7.84 -17.25 -5.73
CA THR A 172 -6.71 -18.19 -5.72
C THR A 172 -5.52 -17.59 -4.97
N GLN A 173 -5.12 -16.35 -5.29
CA GLN A 173 -3.97 -15.74 -4.64
C GLN A 173 -4.16 -15.54 -3.14
N ILE A 174 -5.35 -15.11 -2.72
CA ILE A 174 -5.66 -14.90 -1.31
C ILE A 174 -5.83 -16.22 -0.56
N ALA A 175 -6.44 -17.24 -1.16
CA ALA A 175 -6.55 -18.58 -0.56
C ALA A 175 -5.18 -19.21 -0.32
N ASP A 176 -4.27 -19.12 -1.30
CA ASP A 176 -2.95 -19.73 -1.22
C ASP A 176 -2.02 -18.99 -0.24
N ASN A 177 -2.09 -17.65 -0.23
CA ASN A 177 -1.05 -16.81 0.39
C ASN A 177 -1.56 -15.81 1.44
N GLY A 178 -2.86 -15.55 1.53
CA GLY A 178 -3.43 -14.44 2.30
C GLY A 178 -3.06 -14.44 3.78
N LYS A 179 -2.98 -15.63 4.41
CA LYS A 179 -2.57 -15.78 5.82
C LYS A 179 -1.14 -15.28 6.09
N ASN A 180 -0.26 -15.26 5.07
CA ASN A 180 1.14 -14.87 5.20
C ASN A 180 1.35 -13.34 5.16
N ALA A 181 0.29 -12.55 4.95
CA ALA A 181 0.36 -11.09 4.84
C ALA A 181 -0.31 -10.34 6.01
N CYS A 182 -0.40 -10.98 7.17
CA CYS A 182 -0.95 -10.40 8.41
C CYS A 182 -2.37 -9.80 8.22
N PRO A 183 -3.37 -10.62 7.86
CA PRO A 183 -4.75 -10.17 7.70
C PRO A 183 -5.29 -9.52 9.00
N PRO A 184 -6.28 -8.62 8.92
CA PRO A 184 -7.12 -8.40 7.74
C PRO A 184 -6.44 -7.56 6.64
N LEU A 185 -6.62 -7.99 5.40
CA LEU A 185 -5.92 -7.46 4.22
C LEU A 185 -6.61 -6.24 3.62
N ILE A 186 -5.86 -5.41 2.90
CA ILE A 186 -6.39 -4.45 1.91
C ILE A 186 -5.90 -4.93 0.56
N ILE A 187 -6.79 -5.13 -0.40
CA ILE A 187 -6.43 -5.73 -1.68
C ILE A 187 -6.52 -4.66 -2.77
N GLY A 188 -5.39 -4.30 -3.35
CA GLY A 188 -5.31 -3.44 -4.52
C GLY A 188 -5.25 -4.28 -5.79
N ILE A 189 -6.08 -3.96 -6.77
CA ILE A 189 -6.19 -4.66 -8.05
C ILE A 189 -5.96 -3.66 -9.17
N GLY A 190 -5.00 -3.95 -10.05
CA GLY A 190 -4.76 -3.17 -11.26
C GLY A 190 -5.24 -3.95 -12.47
N ILE A 191 -6.12 -3.37 -13.28
CA ILE A 191 -6.69 -4.01 -14.48
C ILE A 191 -6.34 -3.19 -15.72
N GLY A 192 -5.78 -3.84 -16.75
CA GLY A 192 -5.43 -3.20 -18.01
C GLY A 192 -4.00 -2.63 -18.05
N GLY A 193 -3.76 -1.67 -18.94
CA GLY A 193 -2.40 -1.25 -19.29
C GLY A 193 -1.60 -2.37 -19.98
N ASN A 194 -0.43 -2.67 -19.43
CA ASN A 194 0.49 -3.73 -19.83
C ASN A 194 1.11 -4.38 -18.58
N PHE A 195 2.14 -5.21 -18.76
CA PHE A 195 2.79 -5.97 -17.67
C PHE A 195 3.17 -5.09 -16.46
N GLU A 196 3.91 -4.02 -16.66
CA GLU A 196 4.36 -3.15 -15.57
C GLU A 196 3.27 -2.18 -15.09
N THR A 197 2.34 -1.80 -15.96
CA THR A 197 1.30 -0.82 -15.62
C THR A 197 0.27 -1.39 -14.67
N CYS A 198 -0.23 -2.62 -14.88
CA CYS A 198 -1.20 -3.20 -13.95
C CYS A 198 -0.59 -3.40 -12.54
N ALA A 199 0.68 -3.81 -12.46
CA ALA A 199 1.39 -3.90 -11.19
C ALA A 199 1.46 -2.54 -10.49
N LYS A 200 1.82 -1.48 -11.21
CA LYS A 200 1.84 -0.10 -10.69
C LYS A 200 0.45 0.34 -10.20
N LEU A 201 -0.61 0.07 -10.97
CA LEU A 201 -1.99 0.41 -10.60
C LEU A 201 -2.45 -0.34 -9.36
N SER A 202 -2.16 -1.65 -9.26
CA SER A 202 -2.51 -2.45 -8.08
C SER A 202 -1.85 -1.91 -6.81
N LYS A 203 -0.62 -1.40 -6.90
CA LYS A 203 0.07 -0.71 -5.80
C LYS A 203 -0.60 0.62 -5.49
N LYS A 204 -0.93 1.41 -6.52
CA LYS A 204 -1.57 2.72 -6.37
C LYS A 204 -2.94 2.61 -5.69
N ALA A 205 -3.70 1.55 -5.99
CA ALA A 205 -5.00 1.29 -5.38
C ALA A 205 -4.93 1.20 -3.85
N LEU A 206 -3.80 0.77 -3.27
CA LEU A 206 -3.62 0.65 -1.81
C LEU A 206 -3.51 2.01 -1.09
N PHE A 207 -3.46 3.14 -1.80
CA PHE A 207 -3.45 4.48 -1.20
C PHE A 207 -4.85 5.01 -0.90
N ARG A 208 -5.90 4.25 -1.26
CA ARG A 208 -7.29 4.62 -1.04
C ARG A 208 -7.72 4.36 0.41
N ASP A 209 -8.53 5.26 0.93
CA ASP A 209 -9.10 5.15 2.27
C ASP A 209 -10.08 3.99 2.39
N ILE A 210 -10.08 3.31 3.54
CA ILE A 210 -11.04 2.24 3.84
C ILE A 210 -12.48 2.78 3.77
N GLY A 211 -13.32 2.08 3.00
CA GLY A 211 -14.70 2.44 2.73
C GLY A 211 -14.89 3.35 1.50
N SER A 212 -13.82 3.84 0.89
CA SER A 212 -13.92 4.54 -0.39
C SER A 212 -14.29 3.59 -1.53
N ARG A 213 -14.97 4.08 -2.56
CA ARG A 213 -15.43 3.26 -3.68
C ARG A 213 -14.98 3.84 -5.01
N HIS A 214 -14.80 2.96 -6.00
CA HIS A 214 -14.44 3.39 -7.33
C HIS A 214 -15.49 4.36 -7.89
N ARG A 215 -15.04 5.36 -8.64
CA ARG A 215 -15.92 6.41 -9.22
C ARG A 215 -16.93 5.86 -10.24
N GLU A 216 -16.55 4.78 -10.93
CA GLU A 216 -17.42 4.07 -11.87
C GLU A 216 -18.14 2.93 -11.13
N GLU A 217 -19.46 2.94 -11.18
CA GLU A 217 -20.36 2.03 -10.47
C GLU A 217 -20.06 0.55 -10.76
N TYR A 218 -19.72 0.22 -12.02
CA TYR A 218 -19.34 -1.13 -12.42
C TYR A 218 -18.18 -1.69 -11.58
N TYR A 219 -17.08 -0.95 -11.46
CA TYR A 219 -15.94 -1.37 -10.66
C TYR A 219 -16.22 -1.28 -9.15
N SER A 220 -17.07 -0.35 -8.70
CA SER A 220 -17.49 -0.28 -7.30
C SER A 220 -18.28 -1.53 -6.87
N PHE A 221 -19.13 -2.06 -7.74
CA PHE A 221 -19.81 -3.33 -7.51
C PHE A 221 -18.82 -4.50 -7.50
N LEU A 222 -17.87 -4.52 -8.43
CA LEU A 222 -16.85 -5.55 -8.50
C LEU A 222 -15.93 -5.56 -7.26
N GLU A 223 -15.52 -4.40 -6.75
CA GLU A 223 -14.79 -4.26 -5.48
C GLU A 223 -15.54 -4.97 -4.34
N GLN A 224 -16.83 -4.68 -4.19
CA GLN A 224 -17.67 -5.27 -3.13
C GLN A 224 -17.88 -6.77 -3.33
N ARG A 225 -18.11 -7.21 -4.56
CA ARG A 225 -18.25 -8.62 -4.90
C ARG A 225 -17.00 -9.40 -4.51
N ILE A 226 -15.83 -8.94 -4.94
CA ILE A 226 -14.54 -9.57 -4.60
C ILE A 226 -14.31 -9.56 -3.08
N LEU A 227 -14.60 -8.44 -2.39
CA LEU A 227 -14.44 -8.35 -0.94
C LEU A 227 -15.28 -9.40 -0.20
N ASN A 228 -16.54 -9.59 -0.62
CA ASN A 228 -17.42 -10.60 -0.04
C ASN A 228 -16.89 -12.01 -0.30
N GLU A 229 -16.50 -12.31 -1.53
CA GLU A 229 -15.96 -13.63 -1.89
C GLU A 229 -14.64 -13.95 -1.17
N VAL A 230 -13.75 -12.96 -1.01
CA VAL A 230 -12.53 -13.09 -0.22
C VAL A 230 -12.81 -13.36 1.25
N ASN A 231 -13.78 -12.67 1.85
CA ASN A 231 -14.13 -12.91 3.25
C ASN A 231 -14.79 -14.28 3.47
N MET A 232 -15.49 -14.83 2.47
CA MET A 232 -16.01 -16.20 2.51
C MET A 232 -14.92 -17.28 2.50
N LEU A 233 -13.67 -16.96 2.15
CA LEU A 233 -12.54 -17.90 2.28
C LEU A 233 -12.26 -18.28 3.75
N GLY A 234 -12.75 -17.48 4.71
CA GLY A 234 -12.69 -17.83 6.13
C GLY A 234 -11.29 -17.80 6.73
N ILE A 235 -10.33 -17.09 6.12
CA ILE A 235 -8.94 -16.98 6.61
C ILE A 235 -8.90 -16.22 7.95
N GLY A 236 -9.72 -15.17 8.08
CA GLY A 236 -9.92 -14.39 9.30
C GLY A 236 -8.73 -13.52 9.73
N ALA A 237 -8.96 -12.71 10.75
CA ALA A 237 -7.91 -11.84 11.30
C ALA A 237 -6.72 -12.67 11.84
N GLY A 238 -5.51 -12.25 11.50
CA GLY A 238 -4.26 -12.96 11.84
C GLY A 238 -4.05 -14.30 11.13
N GLY A 239 -5.00 -14.77 10.31
CA GLY A 239 -4.89 -16.03 9.57
C GLY A 239 -5.29 -17.27 10.37
N TYR A 240 -6.03 -17.09 11.48
CA TYR A 240 -6.43 -18.17 12.38
C TYR A 240 -7.85 -18.69 12.17
N GLY A 241 -8.50 -18.29 11.09
CA GLY A 241 -9.90 -18.59 10.79
C GLY A 241 -10.85 -17.49 11.26
N GLY A 242 -11.87 -17.19 10.45
CA GLY A 242 -12.92 -16.23 10.80
C GLY A 242 -13.40 -15.38 9.62
N LEU A 243 -14.24 -14.39 9.91
CA LEU A 243 -14.95 -13.59 8.90
C LEU A 243 -14.12 -12.46 8.31
N LEU A 244 -13.08 -11.99 9.01
CA LEU A 244 -12.34 -10.78 8.66
C LEU A 244 -11.02 -11.10 7.95
N THR A 245 -11.13 -11.65 6.74
CA THR A 245 -9.97 -11.91 5.88
C THR A 245 -9.44 -10.62 5.26
N ALA A 246 -10.32 -9.75 4.77
CA ALA A 246 -9.98 -8.47 4.16
C ALA A 246 -10.91 -7.35 4.65
N MET A 247 -10.35 -6.15 4.81
CA MET A 247 -11.05 -4.93 5.17
C MET A 247 -11.68 -4.26 3.95
N ASP A 248 -10.96 -4.20 2.84
CA ASP A 248 -11.45 -3.60 1.60
C ASP A 248 -10.73 -4.11 0.35
N VAL A 249 -11.34 -3.87 -0.81
CA VAL A 249 -10.80 -4.15 -2.14
C VAL A 249 -10.89 -2.87 -2.98
N PHE A 250 -9.79 -2.51 -3.63
CA PHE A 250 -9.71 -1.32 -4.47
C PHE A 250 -9.24 -1.68 -5.87
N ILE A 251 -9.98 -1.24 -6.88
CA ILE A 251 -9.65 -1.44 -8.28
C ILE A 251 -9.16 -0.12 -8.88
N GLU A 252 -8.07 -0.17 -9.64
CA GLU A 252 -7.61 0.89 -10.54
C GLU A 252 -7.47 0.31 -11.95
N THR A 253 -7.90 1.08 -12.96
CA THR A 253 -7.96 0.60 -14.34
C THR A 253 -7.21 1.49 -15.32
N ALA A 254 -6.76 0.89 -16.43
CA ALA A 254 -6.22 1.62 -17.57
C ALA A 254 -6.60 0.93 -18.89
N PRO A 255 -6.66 1.69 -20.00
CA PRO A 255 -6.79 1.09 -21.33
C PRO A 255 -5.69 0.07 -21.60
N CYS A 256 -6.00 -0.99 -22.34
CA CYS A 256 -5.03 -2.01 -22.75
C CYS A 256 -5.24 -2.42 -24.21
N HIS A 257 -4.28 -3.15 -24.76
CA HIS A 257 -4.38 -3.71 -26.10
C HIS A 257 -5.53 -4.73 -26.18
N ILE A 258 -6.32 -4.72 -27.26
CA ILE A 258 -7.54 -5.54 -27.42
C ILE A 258 -7.34 -7.04 -27.23
N ALA A 259 -6.14 -7.55 -27.51
CA ALA A 259 -5.79 -8.96 -27.34
C ALA A 259 -5.37 -9.35 -25.91
N SER A 260 -5.30 -8.40 -24.97
CA SER A 260 -4.71 -8.60 -23.64
C SER A 260 -5.69 -8.21 -22.53
N LEU A 261 -5.62 -8.92 -21.40
CA LEU A 261 -6.22 -8.49 -20.14
C LEU A 261 -5.17 -8.61 -19.01
N PRO A 262 -4.24 -7.64 -18.89
CA PRO A 262 -3.24 -7.63 -17.82
C PRO A 262 -3.91 -7.35 -16.47
N VAL A 263 -3.60 -8.16 -15.45
CA VAL A 263 -4.17 -7.99 -14.11
C VAL A 263 -3.10 -8.23 -13.06
N ALA A 264 -3.01 -7.34 -12.08
CA ALA A 264 -2.13 -7.52 -10.93
C ALA A 264 -2.86 -7.30 -9.61
N ILE A 265 -2.36 -7.98 -8.58
CA ILE A 265 -2.83 -7.90 -7.21
C ILE A 265 -1.65 -7.44 -6.36
N ASN A 266 -1.86 -6.38 -5.58
CA ASN A 266 -0.96 -5.98 -4.51
C ASN A 266 -1.73 -5.97 -3.20
N VAL A 267 -1.10 -6.43 -2.12
CA VAL A 267 -1.79 -6.57 -0.83
C VAL A 267 -1.16 -5.64 0.21
N GLY A 268 -1.99 -4.88 0.89
CA GLY A 268 -1.70 -4.21 2.16
C GLY A 268 -2.01 -5.15 3.33
N CYS A 269 -1.12 -5.19 4.33
CA CYS A 269 -1.42 -5.85 5.60
C CYS A 269 -2.36 -4.98 6.46
N HIS A 270 -2.74 -5.47 7.64
CA HIS A 270 -3.60 -4.73 8.58
C HIS A 270 -3.15 -3.30 8.93
N SER A 271 -1.86 -2.96 8.76
CA SER A 271 -1.36 -1.59 9.04
C SER A 271 -1.39 -0.64 7.84
N ASN A 272 -1.53 -1.16 6.61
CA ASN A 272 -1.41 -0.45 5.31
C ASN A 272 -0.92 1.00 5.39
N ARG A 273 0.39 1.17 5.59
CA ARG A 273 0.98 2.45 5.99
C ARG A 273 1.22 3.35 4.77
N HIS A 274 0.38 4.35 4.58
CA HIS A 274 0.55 5.36 3.53
C HIS A 274 0.05 6.74 3.96
N THR A 275 0.46 7.77 3.22
CA THR A 275 -0.04 9.15 3.40
C THR A 275 0.22 9.98 2.14
N VAL A 276 -0.33 11.19 2.12
CA VAL A 276 -0.15 12.19 1.07
C VAL A 276 0.58 13.39 1.65
N VAL A 277 1.57 13.90 0.92
CA VAL A 277 2.30 15.14 1.24
C VAL A 277 2.18 16.09 0.06
N GLU A 278 1.68 17.30 0.30
CA GLU A 278 1.65 18.38 -0.68
C GLU A 278 2.74 19.43 -0.36
N MET A 279 3.37 19.93 -1.42
CA MET A 279 4.46 20.91 -1.32
C MET A 279 4.00 22.34 -1.48
#